data_AF-A0AAE0CCG3-F1
#
_entry.id   AF-A0AAE0CCG3-F1
#
_cell.length_a   1.000
_cell.length_b   1.000
_cell.length_c   1.000
_cell.angle_alpha   90.00
_cell.angle_beta   90.00
_cell.angle_gamma   90.00
#
_symmetry.space_group_name_H-M   'P 1'
#
loop_
_entity.id
_entity.type
_entity.pdbx_description
1 polymer ?
#
loop_
_entity_poly.entity_id
_entity_poly.type
_entity_poly.pdbx_seq_one_letter_code
_entity_poly.pdbx_strand_id
1 'polypeptide(L)'
;MSQDESVGEKMEMDPSQKVLEIDKKYASFRVLPKPDEVNDKNFPPHLHAAAQLFMMTGMIPQVKQMKLDVDRFMETLQAGPDGKSSFALGTACVCWQCGHVGLPSNADEVGEKLLLSGICRKCKSDEQTNYVKLTQADGTAVPWLEPKETVDIPENAVPEPVPQQASNMPVASAPARSQEDKGLLSSIAHGM
;
A
#
# COMPACT_ATOMS: atom_id res chain seq x y z
N MET A 1 3.28 16.30 55.49
CA MET A 1 4.38 15.53 54.91
C MET A 1 3.80 14.20 54.46
N SER A 2 3.37 14.10 53.21
CA SER A 2 2.85 12.86 52.64
C SER A 2 3.81 12.47 51.52
N GLN A 3 4.51 11.36 51.71
CA GLN A 3 5.43 10.79 50.76
C GLN A 3 4.64 9.79 49.91
N ASP A 4 4.44 10.14 48.64
CA ASP A 4 3.93 9.25 47.61
C ASP A 4 5.10 8.36 47.14
N GLU A 5 5.09 7.09 47.54
CA GLU A 5 6.05 6.08 47.09
C GLU A 5 5.63 5.54 45.73
N SER A 6 6.22 6.05 44.66
CA SER A 6 6.06 5.48 43.31
C SER A 6 6.80 4.14 43.24
N VAL A 7 6.04 3.05 43.20
CA VAL A 7 6.57 1.70 42.99
C VAL A 7 7.06 1.59 41.55
N GLY A 8 8.39 1.60 41.38
CA GLY A 8 9.05 1.37 40.09
C GLY A 8 8.90 -0.09 39.69
N GLU A 9 7.90 -0.37 38.85
CA GLU A 9 7.69 -1.69 38.26
C GLU A 9 8.85 -1.99 37.29
N LYS A 10 9.76 -2.88 37.73
CA LYS A 10 10.82 -3.40 36.87
C LYS A 10 10.17 -4.30 35.81
N MET A 11 10.12 -3.81 34.56
CA MET A 11 9.82 -4.66 33.42
C MET A 11 10.94 -5.69 33.24
N GLU A 12 10.72 -6.91 33.71
CA GLU A 12 11.55 -8.06 33.39
C GLU A 12 11.32 -8.45 31.92
N MET A 13 12.36 -8.34 31.08
CA MET A 13 12.31 -8.80 29.69
C MET A 13 12.34 -10.34 29.67
N ASP A 14 11.27 -10.93 29.12
CA ASP A 14 11.14 -12.39 28.95
C ASP A 14 12.26 -12.93 28.02
N PRO A 15 13.10 -13.87 28.51
CA PRO A 15 14.23 -14.43 27.74
C PRO A 15 13.80 -15.34 26.58
N SER A 16 12.51 -15.64 26.40
CA SER A 16 11.98 -16.41 25.28
C SER A 16 11.83 -15.60 23.98
N GLN A 17 12.05 -14.29 24.02
CA GLN A 17 12.22 -13.48 22.81
C GLN A 17 13.57 -13.81 22.15
N LYS A 18 13.62 -14.93 21.42
CA LYS A 18 14.64 -15.14 20.38
C LYS A 18 14.74 -13.85 19.56
N VAL A 19 15.94 -13.28 19.53
CA VAL A 19 16.26 -12.10 18.72
C VAL A 19 15.78 -12.36 17.30
N LEU A 20 14.74 -11.65 16.88
CA LEU A 20 14.22 -11.75 15.52
C LEU A 20 15.26 -11.13 14.59
N GLU A 21 15.99 -11.98 13.88
CA GLU A 21 16.94 -11.51 12.88
C GLU A 21 16.18 -11.00 11.64
N ILE A 22 16.36 -9.72 11.35
CA ILE A 22 15.79 -9.05 10.17
C ILE A 22 16.84 -9.04 9.07
N ASP A 23 16.49 -9.56 7.89
CA ASP A 23 17.41 -9.64 6.77
C ASP A 23 17.80 -8.21 6.32
N LYS A 24 19.10 -7.98 6.09
CA LYS A 24 19.63 -6.71 5.56
C LYS A 24 19.02 -6.32 4.22
N LYS A 25 18.49 -7.29 3.46
CA LYS A 25 17.72 -7.03 2.23
C LYS A 25 16.54 -6.09 2.46
N TYR A 26 16.01 -5.99 3.67
CA TYR A 26 14.90 -5.09 3.99
C TYR A 26 15.30 -3.62 3.82
N ALA A 27 16.60 -3.31 3.75
CA ALA A 27 17.10 -1.97 3.47
C ALA A 27 16.85 -1.51 2.02
N SER A 28 16.55 -2.43 1.08
CA SER A 28 16.20 -2.06 -0.31
C SER A 28 14.78 -1.50 -0.43
N PHE A 29 13.94 -1.70 0.59
CA PHE A 29 12.57 -1.19 0.64
C PHE A 29 12.56 0.18 1.29
N ARG A 30 12.59 1.24 0.47
CA ARG A 30 12.55 2.62 0.96
C ARG A 30 11.16 2.96 1.48
N VAL A 31 11.10 3.56 2.66
CA VAL A 31 9.87 4.13 3.20
C VAL A 31 9.82 5.59 2.76
N LEU A 32 8.69 6.00 2.18
CA LEU A 32 8.49 7.37 1.72
C LEU A 32 7.89 8.22 2.84
N PRO A 33 8.59 9.29 3.27
CA PRO A 33 8.04 10.22 4.24
C PRO A 33 6.86 10.97 3.63
N LYS A 34 5.86 11.28 4.46
CA LYS A 34 4.80 12.25 4.14
C LYS A 34 5.38 13.67 4.07
N PRO A 35 4.67 14.64 3.46
CA PRO A 35 5.17 16.01 3.33
C PRO A 35 5.62 16.66 4.64
N ASP A 36 4.95 16.33 5.75
CA ASP A 36 5.26 16.80 7.10
C ASP A 36 6.42 16.04 7.78
N GLU A 37 6.83 14.89 7.26
CA GLU A 37 7.88 14.02 7.80
C GLU A 37 9.24 14.17 7.07
N VAL A 38 9.29 14.85 5.92
CA VAL A 38 10.49 14.94 5.05
C VAL A 38 11.75 15.41 5.77
N ASN A 39 11.60 16.27 6.78
CA ASN A 39 12.71 16.85 7.53
C ASN A 39 12.93 16.20 8.90
N ASP A 40 12.20 15.12 9.23
CA ASP A 40 12.40 14.40 10.48
C ASP A 40 13.67 13.53 10.38
N LYS A 41 14.65 13.88 11.21
CA LYS A 41 15.92 13.16 11.32
C LYS A 41 15.77 11.74 11.85
N ASN A 42 14.68 11.47 12.57
CA ASN A 42 14.39 10.17 13.15
C ASN A 42 13.49 9.31 12.23
N PHE A 43 13.11 9.81 11.05
CA PHE A 43 12.28 9.07 10.13
C PHE A 43 13.03 7.82 9.61
N PRO A 44 12.47 6.62 9.74
CA PRO A 44 13.12 5.39 9.27
C PRO A 44 13.15 5.35 7.74
N PRO A 45 14.33 5.42 7.09
CA PRO A 45 14.41 5.59 5.63
C PRO A 45 14.05 4.32 4.83
N HIS A 46 14.03 3.16 5.48
CA HIS A 46 13.76 1.86 4.85
C HIS A 46 13.21 0.84 5.87
N LEU A 47 12.63 -0.26 5.40
CA LEU A 47 11.96 -1.25 6.26
C LEU A 47 12.90 -1.90 7.28
N HIS A 48 14.20 -2.05 7.00
CA HIS A 48 15.14 -2.53 8.02
C HIS A 48 15.24 -1.59 9.23
N ALA A 49 15.23 -0.26 9.01
CA ALA A 49 15.26 0.73 10.08
C ALA A 49 13.91 0.79 10.81
N ALA A 50 12.81 0.64 10.07
CA ALA A 50 11.47 0.48 10.65
C ALA A 50 11.39 -0.73 11.58
N ALA A 51 11.96 -1.87 11.19
CA ALA A 51 12.08 -3.08 12.02
C ALA A 51 12.82 -2.78 13.33
N GLN A 52 13.97 -2.11 13.22
CA GLN A 52 14.78 -1.73 14.38
C GLN A 52 14.01 -0.81 15.32
N LEU A 53 13.28 0.18 14.78
CA LEU A 53 12.43 1.06 15.56
C LEU A 53 11.38 0.26 16.34
N PHE A 54 10.64 -0.63 15.67
CA PHE A 54 9.66 -1.49 16.35
C PHE A 54 10.29 -2.38 17.43
N MET A 55 11.50 -2.93 17.20
CA MET A 55 12.20 -3.71 18.21
C MET A 55 12.62 -2.85 19.41
N MET A 56 13.15 -1.66 19.17
CA MET A 56 13.59 -0.73 20.22
C MET A 56 12.43 -0.20 21.05
N THR A 57 11.23 -0.10 20.49
CA THR A 57 10.01 0.35 21.20
C THR A 57 9.18 -0.80 21.80
N GLY A 58 9.66 -2.04 21.73
CA GLY A 58 8.94 -3.21 22.27
C GLY A 58 7.72 -3.65 21.45
N MET A 59 7.56 -3.13 20.23
CA MET A 59 6.49 -3.47 19.27
C MET A 59 6.80 -4.76 18.50
N ILE A 60 7.09 -5.83 19.23
CA ILE A 60 7.53 -7.11 18.68
C ILE A 60 6.47 -7.78 17.78
N PRO A 61 5.15 -7.69 18.04
CA PRO A 61 4.13 -8.18 17.11
C PRO A 61 4.19 -7.51 15.74
N GLN A 62 4.48 -6.21 15.69
CA GLN A 62 4.60 -5.42 14.46
C GLN A 62 5.81 -5.88 13.64
N VAL A 63 6.95 -6.12 14.28
CA VAL A 63 8.15 -6.69 13.62
C VAL A 63 7.84 -8.03 12.99
N LYS A 64 7.17 -8.93 13.73
CA LYS A 64 6.81 -10.27 13.24
C LYS A 64 5.88 -10.19 12.02
N GLN A 65 4.88 -9.31 12.08
CA GLN A 65 3.98 -9.10 10.96
C GLN A 65 4.72 -8.55 9.74
N MET A 66 5.53 -7.52 9.93
CA MET A 66 6.31 -6.90 8.86
C MET A 66 7.23 -7.91 8.19
N LYS A 67 7.90 -8.75 9.00
CA LYS A 67 8.75 -9.84 8.51
C LYS A 67 7.96 -10.83 7.65
N LEU A 68 6.81 -11.28 8.15
CA LEU A 68 5.95 -12.23 7.42
C LEU A 68 5.52 -11.68 6.05
N ASP A 69 5.13 -10.41 6.00
CA ASP A 69 4.66 -9.79 4.76
C ASP A 69 5.79 -9.59 3.74
N VAL A 70 6.95 -9.08 4.18
CA VAL A 70 8.11 -8.85 3.31
C VAL A 70 8.71 -10.16 2.83
N ASP A 71 8.84 -11.18 3.69
CA ASP A 71 9.34 -12.50 3.31
C ASP A 71 8.43 -13.13 2.25
N ARG A 72 7.10 -13.09 2.44
CA ARG A 72 6.13 -13.58 1.44
C ARG A 72 6.27 -12.87 0.09
N PHE A 73 6.47 -11.55 0.10
CA PHE A 73 6.69 -10.80 -1.14
C PHE A 73 7.99 -11.22 -1.83
N MET A 74 9.08 -11.39 -1.08
CA MET A 74 10.37 -11.86 -1.61
C MET A 74 10.28 -13.28 -2.17
N GLU A 75 9.58 -14.18 -1.48
CA GLU A 75 9.28 -15.53 -1.98
C GLU A 75 8.49 -15.49 -3.29
N THR A 76 7.50 -14.60 -3.38
CA THR A 76 6.69 -14.41 -4.60
C THR A 76 7.56 -13.92 -5.77
N LEU A 77 8.46 -12.95 -5.53
CA LEU A 77 9.41 -12.49 -6.54
C LEU A 77 10.37 -13.59 -6.99
N GLN A 78 10.84 -14.43 -6.05
CA GLN A 78 11.77 -15.51 -6.34
C GLN A 78 11.11 -16.65 -7.13
N ALA A 79 9.84 -16.96 -6.84
CA ALA A 79 9.08 -17.97 -7.57
C ALA A 79 8.83 -17.57 -9.04
N GLY A 80 8.68 -16.27 -9.31
CA GLY A 80 8.39 -15.75 -10.65
C GLY A 80 6.96 -16.07 -11.12
N PRO A 81 6.59 -15.63 -12.34
CA PRO A 81 5.26 -15.90 -12.89
C PRO A 81 5.12 -17.39 -13.28
N ASP A 82 4.14 -18.06 -12.69
CA ASP A 82 3.81 -19.48 -12.98
C ASP A 82 2.76 -19.64 -14.09
N GLY A 83 2.19 -18.53 -14.58
CA GLY A 83 1.11 -18.49 -15.58
C GLY A 83 -0.25 -18.95 -15.06
N LYS A 84 -0.38 -19.29 -13.77
CA LYS A 84 -1.61 -19.80 -13.14
C LYS A 84 -2.13 -18.87 -12.05
N SER A 85 -1.22 -18.30 -11.28
CA SER A 85 -1.52 -17.40 -10.18
C SER A 85 -1.80 -16.00 -10.72
N SER A 86 -2.84 -15.36 -10.18
CA SER A 86 -3.16 -13.97 -10.48
C SER A 86 -2.76 -13.08 -9.30
N PHE A 87 -2.06 -11.98 -9.59
CA PHE A 87 -1.55 -11.07 -8.57
C PHE A 87 -2.17 -9.68 -8.73
N ALA A 88 -2.45 -9.03 -7.61
CA ALA A 88 -2.63 -7.59 -7.53
C ALA A 88 -1.26 -6.91 -7.53
N LEU A 89 -1.16 -5.80 -8.24
CA LEU A 89 0.06 -5.02 -8.43
C LEU A 89 -0.15 -3.60 -7.90
N GLY A 90 0.85 -3.03 -7.25
CA GLY A 90 0.78 -1.62 -6.84
C GLY A 90 1.95 -1.15 -5.99
N THR A 91 1.76 -0.03 -5.32
CA THR A 91 2.70 0.49 -4.32
C THR A 91 2.22 0.07 -2.93
N ALA A 92 3.08 -0.64 -2.20
CA ALA A 92 2.76 -1.04 -0.83
C ALA A 92 2.82 0.14 0.14
N CYS A 93 2.22 -0.04 1.31
CA CYS A 93 2.41 0.80 2.47
C CYS A 93 2.80 -0.04 3.70
N VAL A 94 3.61 0.53 4.59
CA VAL A 94 3.83 0.03 5.94
C VAL A 94 2.83 0.70 6.88
N CYS A 95 2.18 -0.08 7.75
CA CYS A 95 1.30 0.43 8.80
C CYS A 95 2.01 0.36 10.15
N TRP A 96 2.27 1.51 10.76
CA TRP A 96 2.97 1.60 12.05
C TRP A 96 2.17 1.02 13.21
N GLN A 97 0.83 0.99 13.10
CA GLN A 97 -0.02 0.48 14.16
C GLN A 97 0.03 -1.05 14.29
N CYS A 98 0.01 -1.77 13.16
CA CYS A 98 -0.08 -3.24 13.16
C CYS A 98 1.11 -3.96 12.50
N GLY A 99 2.07 -3.22 11.96
CA GLY A 99 3.27 -3.74 11.30
C GLY A 99 3.02 -4.35 9.92
N HIS A 100 1.80 -4.28 9.39
CA HIS A 100 1.49 -4.84 8.07
C HIS A 100 2.19 -4.05 6.96
N VAL A 101 2.77 -4.78 6.00
CA VAL A 101 3.30 -4.21 4.76
C VAL A 101 2.58 -4.84 3.59
N GLY A 102 1.91 -4.05 2.77
CA GLY A 102 1.11 -4.59 1.68
C GLY A 102 0.39 -3.53 0.87
N LEU A 103 -0.41 -3.96 -0.10
CA LEU A 103 -1.25 -3.06 -0.88
C LEU A 103 -2.34 -2.48 0.01
N PRO A 104 -2.51 -1.15 0.03
CA PRO A 104 -3.58 -0.52 0.80
C PRO A 104 -4.96 -0.97 0.29
N SER A 105 -5.99 -0.80 1.12
CA SER A 105 -7.38 -1.10 0.74
C SER A 105 -7.88 -0.16 -0.35
N ASN A 106 -7.41 1.08 -0.37
CA ASN A 106 -7.73 2.11 -1.35
C ASN A 106 -6.66 2.23 -2.45
N ALA A 107 -6.01 1.11 -2.83
CA ALA A 107 -4.93 1.12 -3.82
C ALA A 107 -5.33 1.77 -5.16
N ASP A 108 -6.59 1.61 -5.58
CA ASP A 108 -7.12 2.19 -6.82
C ASP A 108 -7.31 3.72 -6.74
N GLU A 109 -7.48 4.27 -5.53
CA GLU A 109 -7.76 5.71 -5.32
C GLU A 109 -6.48 6.53 -5.14
N VAL A 110 -5.44 5.93 -4.53
CA VAL A 110 -4.17 6.58 -4.20
C VAL A 110 -3.45 7.09 -5.46
N GLY A 111 -3.60 6.38 -6.58
CA GLY A 111 -2.97 6.69 -7.86
C GLY A 111 -1.43 6.68 -7.80
N GLU A 112 -0.79 7.06 -8.90
CA GLU A 112 0.69 7.06 -9.00
C GLU A 112 1.36 8.18 -8.17
N LYS A 113 0.62 9.26 -7.91
CA LYS A 113 1.15 10.44 -7.21
C LYS A 113 1.19 10.28 -5.69
N LEU A 114 0.57 9.24 -5.14
CA LEU A 114 0.57 8.93 -3.71
C LEU A 114 0.12 10.12 -2.83
N LEU A 115 -0.88 10.87 -3.30
CA LEU A 115 -1.34 12.10 -2.62
C LEU A 115 -2.26 11.81 -1.44
N LEU A 116 -2.93 10.67 -1.46
CA LEU A 116 -3.78 10.20 -0.38
C LEU A 116 -2.97 9.28 0.53
N SER A 117 -3.33 9.21 1.80
CA SER A 117 -2.79 8.19 2.70
C SER A 117 -3.33 6.81 2.34
N GLY A 118 -2.50 5.79 2.50
CA GLY A 118 -2.91 4.41 2.28
C GLY A 118 -3.74 3.91 3.48
N ILE A 119 -4.89 3.30 3.22
CA ILE A 119 -5.69 2.64 4.25
C ILE A 119 -5.14 1.22 4.44
N CYS A 120 -4.62 0.90 5.62
CA CYS A 120 -4.05 -0.42 5.90
C CYS A 120 -5.06 -1.53 5.62
N ARG A 121 -4.72 -2.52 4.80
CA ARG A 121 -5.62 -3.63 4.47
C ARG A 121 -5.92 -4.54 5.66
N LYS A 122 -4.98 -4.67 6.60
CA LYS A 122 -5.10 -5.53 7.78
C LYS A 122 -5.94 -4.92 8.90
N CYS A 123 -5.57 -3.74 9.41
CA CYS A 123 -6.27 -3.11 10.55
C CYS A 123 -7.27 -2.02 10.16
N LYS A 124 -7.36 -1.66 8.87
CA LYS A 124 -8.23 -0.61 8.32
C LYS A 124 -7.93 0.82 8.79
N SER A 125 -6.86 1.03 9.54
CA SER A 125 -6.39 2.37 9.91
C SER A 125 -5.65 3.06 8.76
N ASP A 126 -5.81 4.37 8.66
CA ASP A 126 -5.15 5.30 7.74
C ASP A 126 -4.28 6.34 8.47
N GLU A 127 -4.29 6.33 9.80
CA GLU A 127 -3.64 7.35 10.63
C GLU A 127 -2.12 7.32 10.48
N GLN A 128 -1.53 6.12 10.47
CA GLN A 128 -0.09 5.92 10.56
C GLN A 128 0.38 4.91 9.51
N THR A 129 0.28 5.31 8.24
CA THR A 129 0.80 4.55 7.09
C THR A 129 1.76 5.37 6.24
N ASN A 130 2.81 4.74 5.73
CA ASN A 130 3.74 5.33 4.77
C ASN A 130 3.93 4.40 3.59
N TYR A 131 4.07 4.96 2.38
CA TYR A 131 4.32 4.17 1.20
C TYR A 131 5.72 3.55 1.21
N VAL A 132 5.85 2.40 0.58
CA VAL A 132 7.09 1.65 0.46
C VAL A 132 7.41 1.46 -1.02
N LYS A 133 8.64 1.77 -1.42
CA LYS A 133 9.15 1.53 -2.77
C LYS A 133 10.36 0.61 -2.72
N LEU A 134 10.32 -0.43 -3.55
CA LEU A 134 11.49 -1.24 -3.87
C LEU A 134 12.06 -0.76 -5.21
N THR A 135 13.35 -0.47 -5.23
CA THR A 135 14.05 -0.02 -6.45
C THR A 135 15.21 -0.96 -6.74
N GLN A 136 15.33 -1.39 -8.00
CA GLN A 136 16.48 -2.14 -8.49
C GLN A 136 17.70 -1.23 -8.66
N ALA A 137 18.87 -1.83 -8.87
CA ALA A 137 20.12 -1.09 -9.04
C ALA A 137 20.12 -0.16 -10.27
N ASP A 138 19.30 -0.46 -11.27
CA ASP A 138 19.10 0.33 -12.49
C ASP A 138 18.11 1.50 -12.30
N GLY A 139 17.52 1.65 -11.11
CA GLY A 139 16.51 2.66 -10.81
C GLY A 139 15.07 2.23 -11.11
N THR A 140 14.85 1.03 -11.66
CA THR A 140 13.51 0.52 -11.97
C THR A 140 12.75 0.23 -10.68
N ALA A 141 11.53 0.73 -10.58
CA ALA A 141 10.64 0.44 -9.46
C ALA A 141 10.03 -0.96 -9.62
N VAL A 142 10.13 -1.78 -8.58
CA VAL A 142 9.50 -3.11 -8.52
C VAL A 142 8.12 -2.95 -7.89
N PRO A 143 7.02 -3.28 -8.59
CA PRO A 143 5.70 -3.23 -8.00
C PRO A 143 5.57 -4.27 -6.89
N TRP A 144 4.81 -3.94 -5.86
CA TRP A 144 4.42 -4.92 -4.85
C TRP A 144 3.42 -5.91 -5.43
N LEU A 145 3.56 -7.18 -5.06
CA LEU A 145 2.80 -8.32 -5.56
C LEU A 145 2.03 -8.96 -4.41
N GLU A 146 0.71 -9.06 -4.54
CA GLU A 146 -0.13 -9.82 -3.61
C GLU A 146 -1.00 -10.81 -4.39
N PRO A 147 -1.10 -12.08 -3.96
CA PRO A 147 -2.04 -13.01 -4.56
C PRO A 147 -3.45 -12.41 -4.53
N LYS A 148 -4.16 -12.42 -5.66
CA LYS A 148 -5.60 -12.17 -5.63
C LYS A 148 -6.24 -13.37 -4.94
N GLU A 149 -7.16 -13.12 -4.02
CA GLU A 149 -8.02 -14.18 -3.50
C GLU A 149 -8.74 -14.79 -4.71
N THR A 150 -8.36 -16.02 -5.07
CA THR A 150 -9.09 -16.79 -6.07
C THR A 150 -10.44 -17.09 -5.44
N VAL A 151 -11.47 -16.38 -5.89
CA VAL A 151 -12.83 -16.84 -5.66
C VAL A 151 -12.91 -18.15 -6.44
N ASP A 152 -12.84 -19.28 -5.75
CA ASP A 152 -13.08 -20.57 -6.37
C ASP A 152 -14.51 -20.55 -6.91
N ILE A 153 -14.67 -20.17 -8.18
CA ILE A 153 -15.94 -20.34 -8.86
C ILE A 153 -16.06 -21.84 -9.06
N PRO A 154 -17.01 -22.53 -8.39
CA PRO A 154 -17.13 -23.96 -8.53
C PRO A 154 -17.33 -24.30 -10.02
N GLU A 155 -16.49 -25.20 -10.54
CA GLU A 155 -16.40 -25.62 -11.95
C GLU A 155 -17.73 -26.15 -12.53
N ASN A 156 -18.74 -26.39 -11.68
CA ASN A 156 -20.08 -26.82 -12.06
C ASN A 156 -21.13 -25.69 -12.16
N ALA A 157 -20.75 -24.43 -12.02
CA ALA A 157 -21.65 -23.31 -12.33
C ALA A 157 -21.80 -23.19 -13.85
N VAL A 158 -22.63 -24.07 -14.43
CA VAL A 158 -23.17 -23.89 -15.78
C VAL A 158 -23.80 -22.50 -15.81
N PRO A 159 -23.33 -21.55 -16.63
CA PRO A 159 -23.99 -20.26 -16.73
C PRO A 159 -25.45 -20.54 -17.14
N GLU A 160 -26.40 -20.17 -16.27
CA GLU A 160 -27.81 -20.19 -16.66
C GLU A 160 -27.93 -19.41 -17.98
N PRO A 161 -28.66 -19.95 -18.97
CA PRO A 161 -28.84 -19.25 -20.24
C PRO A 161 -29.43 -17.88 -19.95
N VAL A 162 -28.65 -16.83 -20.22
CA VAL A 162 -29.08 -15.44 -20.12
C VAL A 162 -30.39 -15.33 -20.90
N PRO A 163 -31.52 -14.95 -20.28
CA PRO A 163 -32.76 -14.72 -20.99
C PRO A 163 -32.48 -13.68 -22.06
N GLN A 164 -32.65 -14.04 -23.34
CA GLN A 164 -32.59 -13.11 -24.45
C GLN A 164 -33.71 -12.09 -24.23
N GLN A 165 -33.39 -10.97 -23.58
CA GLN A 165 -34.27 -9.81 -23.53
C GLN A 165 -34.43 -9.31 -24.95
N ALA A 166 -35.62 -9.53 -25.51
CA ALA A 166 -36.03 -8.98 -26.79
C ALA A 166 -35.85 -7.46 -26.74
N SER A 167 -34.94 -6.98 -27.58
CA SER A 167 -34.68 -5.58 -27.85
C SER A 167 -35.91 -4.92 -28.45
N ASN A 168 -36.77 -4.32 -27.62
CA ASN A 168 -37.72 -3.30 -28.05
C ASN A 168 -37.08 -1.92 -27.86
N MET A 169 -36.42 -1.42 -28.90
CA MET A 169 -36.01 -0.02 -28.98
C MET A 169 -37.12 0.82 -29.63
N PRO A 170 -37.69 1.83 -28.94
CA PRO A 170 -38.35 2.94 -29.62
C PRO A 170 -37.29 3.92 -30.16
N VAL A 171 -37.36 4.18 -31.46
CA VAL A 171 -36.56 5.18 -32.18
C VAL A 171 -37.01 6.57 -31.69
N ALA A 172 -36.20 7.24 -30.89
CA ALA A 172 -36.41 8.63 -30.50
C ALA A 172 -35.64 9.56 -31.45
N SER A 173 -36.41 10.40 -32.14
CA SER A 173 -35.98 11.40 -33.12
C SER A 173 -35.01 12.43 -32.55
N ALA A 174 -34.02 12.79 -33.36
CA ALA A 174 -33.06 13.86 -33.13
C ALA A 174 -33.71 15.26 -33.15
N PRO A 175 -33.32 16.19 -32.27
CA PRO A 175 -33.47 17.62 -32.50
C PRO A 175 -32.20 18.25 -33.09
N ALA A 176 -32.45 19.37 -33.76
CA ALA A 176 -31.62 20.02 -34.75
C ALA A 176 -30.33 20.68 -34.22
N ARG A 177 -29.35 20.71 -35.13
CA ARG A 177 -28.20 21.64 -35.15
C ARG A 177 -28.69 23.08 -35.06
N SER A 178 -28.16 23.83 -34.08
CA SER A 178 -28.04 25.30 -34.18
C SER A 178 -26.57 25.66 -34.24
N GLN A 179 -26.17 26.19 -35.39
CA GLN A 179 -25.00 27.04 -35.55
C GLN A 179 -25.21 28.32 -34.74
N GLU A 180 -24.14 28.84 -34.14
CA GLU A 180 -23.85 30.25 -33.85
C GLU A 180 -22.56 30.25 -32.99
N ASP A 181 -21.66 31.22 -33.01
CA ASP A 181 -21.17 32.17 -34.01
C ASP A 181 -19.83 32.65 -33.42
N LYS A 182 -18.92 32.96 -34.32
CA LYS A 182 -17.70 33.77 -34.26
C LYS A 182 -17.27 34.45 -32.94
N GLY A 183 -15.95 34.44 -32.77
CA GLY A 183 -15.17 35.58 -32.29
C GLY A 183 -14.29 35.27 -31.07
N LEU A 184 -13.15 35.90 -30.84
CA LEU A 184 -12.38 36.89 -31.58
C LEU A 184 -11.09 37.11 -30.74
N LEU A 185 -9.91 36.98 -31.35
CA LEU A 185 -8.66 37.74 -31.13
C LEU A 185 -7.94 37.83 -29.77
N SER A 186 -6.61 37.92 -29.95
CA SER A 186 -5.59 38.68 -29.19
C SER A 186 -4.80 37.87 -28.14
N SER A 187 -3.56 37.42 -28.42
CA SER A 187 -2.28 38.15 -28.58
C SER A 187 -1.70 38.69 -27.26
N ILE A 188 -0.35 38.64 -27.16
CA ILE A 188 0.59 39.39 -26.27
C ILE A 188 0.88 38.67 -24.93
N ALA A 189 2.10 38.50 -24.38
CA ALA A 189 3.50 38.87 -24.67
C ALA A 189 4.43 37.90 -23.89
N HIS A 190 5.55 37.44 -24.43
CA HIS A 190 6.93 37.91 -24.12
C HIS A 190 7.12 38.66 -22.79
N GLY A 191 7.84 38.03 -21.86
CA GLY A 191 8.48 38.67 -20.71
C GLY A 191 9.73 37.87 -20.35
N MET A 192 10.87 38.57 -20.31
CA MET A 192 12.25 38.10 -20.20
C MET A 192 12.55 37.25 -18.97
#